data_AF-A0A4V1J110-F1
#
_entry.id   AF-A0A4V1J110-F1
#
_cell.length_a   1.000
_cell.length_b   1.000
_cell.length_c   1.000
_cell.angle_alpha   90.00
_cell.angle_beta   90.00
_cell.angle_gamma   90.00
#
_symmetry.space_group_name_H-M   'P 1'
#
loop_
_entity.id
_entity.type
_entity.pdbx_description
1 polymer ?
#
loop_
_entity_poly.entity_id
_entity_poly.type
_entity_poly.pdbx_seq_one_letter_code
_entity_poly.pdbx_strand_id
1 'polypeptide(L)'
;MEDKEAKVDCGYLRDVVQYVKCDDDIDKWMVGIVSAADLIGKVNEQDLAVWALPLARQLVHLQDVFEQPEFVPALCAALVVLMERSEEASEYIIRFMSDRDCSLSRRVLLLECLRQTVHRLNELPAPAREKEHTVSRPSGTVVWTSSRLSLASSHGMTRWMQRHSAMLAQLLDIGLHGDPRRVILRDTLTLRAYITTLADMLALSKNAPDLWQLCRGFVDMLMPLRYHPSLEVIEIVLVGFTAVASSLNANAHADFLGYVRPIHDWLTGLFDEPMAARLQPQIVALGAALRAFSEKAEDSLHRMLDRLDVES
;
A
#
# COMPACT_ATOMS: atom_id res chain seq x y z
N MET A 1 -13.05 53.97 -8.21
CA MET A 1 -13.15 52.96 -7.15
C MET A 1 -12.70 51.67 -7.80
N GLU A 2 -11.40 51.42 -7.76
CA GLU A 2 -10.87 50.11 -8.14
C GLU A 2 -11.12 49.20 -6.93
N ASP A 3 -12.04 48.25 -7.08
CA ASP A 3 -12.13 47.13 -6.16
C ASP A 3 -10.79 46.40 -6.23
N LYS A 4 -9.97 46.58 -5.20
CA LYS A 4 -8.83 45.70 -4.96
C LYS A 4 -9.45 44.36 -4.54
N GLU A 5 -9.64 43.46 -5.50
CA GLU A 5 -9.82 42.04 -5.20
C GLU A 5 -8.69 41.64 -4.26
N ALA A 6 -9.03 41.38 -3.01
CA ALA A 6 -8.07 40.93 -2.02
C ALA A 6 -7.59 39.56 -2.47
N LYS A 7 -6.37 39.49 -2.99
CA LYS A 7 -5.74 38.23 -3.40
C LYS A 7 -5.75 37.28 -2.20
N VAL A 8 -6.56 36.23 -2.29
CA VAL A 8 -6.63 35.17 -1.28
C VAL A 8 -5.28 34.46 -1.30
N ASP A 9 -4.50 34.65 -0.24
CA ASP A 9 -3.18 34.02 -0.07
C ASP A 9 -3.27 32.94 1.01
N CYS A 10 -2.62 31.81 0.77
CA CYS A 10 -2.55 30.68 1.68
C CYS A 10 -1.08 30.41 1.99
N GLY A 11 -0.60 30.96 3.12
CA GLY A 11 0.83 30.96 3.46
C GLY A 11 1.24 29.86 4.43
N TYR A 12 0.29 29.32 5.21
CA TYR A 12 0.56 28.36 6.28
C TYR A 12 -0.37 27.15 6.23
N LEU A 13 0.06 26.01 6.80
CA LEU A 13 -0.78 24.80 6.89
C LEU A 13 -2.09 25.02 7.65
N ARG A 14 -2.09 25.89 8.65
CA ARG A 14 -3.32 26.28 9.36
C ARG A 14 -4.35 26.94 8.42
N ASP A 15 -3.86 27.71 7.45
CA ASP A 15 -4.70 28.44 6.51
C ASP A 15 -5.33 27.44 5.54
N VAL A 16 -4.58 26.42 5.09
CA VAL A 16 -5.13 25.28 4.33
C VAL A 16 -6.28 24.65 5.08
N VAL A 17 -6.09 24.25 6.34
CA VAL A 17 -7.14 23.61 7.16
C VAL A 17 -8.38 24.50 7.30
N GLN A 18 -8.19 25.81 7.39
CA GLN A 18 -9.29 26.77 7.49
C GLN A 18 -10.00 26.97 6.15
N TYR A 19 -9.26 27.15 5.06
CA TYR A 19 -9.78 27.47 3.74
C TYR A 19 -10.57 26.32 3.15
N VAL A 20 -10.11 25.08 3.33
CA VAL A 20 -10.84 23.91 2.84
C VAL A 20 -12.12 23.60 3.66
N LYS A 21 -12.39 24.37 4.73
CA LYS A 21 -13.67 24.33 5.46
C LYS A 21 -14.66 25.40 4.97
N CYS A 22 -14.23 26.39 4.21
CA CYS A 22 -15.08 27.43 3.64
C CYS A 22 -15.80 26.87 2.41
N ASP A 23 -16.85 26.09 2.62
CA ASP A 23 -17.70 25.54 1.56
C ASP A 23 -18.63 26.59 0.91
N ASP A 24 -18.56 27.83 1.40
CA ASP A 24 -19.28 29.01 0.91
C ASP A 24 -18.42 29.95 0.04
N ASP A 25 -17.10 29.74 -0.01
CA ASP A 25 -16.13 30.60 -0.73
C ASP A 25 -15.23 29.75 -1.63
N ILE A 26 -15.60 29.68 -2.92
CA ILE A 26 -14.90 28.90 -3.94
C ILE A 26 -13.42 29.27 -4.07
N ASP A 27 -13.09 30.55 -3.96
CA ASP A 27 -11.72 31.05 -4.14
C ASP A 27 -10.83 30.59 -3.00
N LYS A 28 -11.31 30.73 -1.75
CA LYS A 28 -10.60 30.19 -0.59
C LYS A 28 -10.47 28.68 -0.67
N TRP A 29 -11.56 27.99 -0.97
CA TRP A 29 -11.58 26.54 -1.05
C TRP A 29 -10.57 26.01 -2.08
N MET A 30 -10.57 26.57 -3.29
CA MET A 30 -9.64 26.19 -4.35
C MET A 30 -8.19 26.55 -4.01
N VAL A 31 -7.92 27.77 -3.54
CA VAL A 31 -6.57 28.17 -3.12
C VAL A 31 -6.05 27.24 -2.03
N GLY A 32 -6.88 26.89 -1.04
CA GLY A 32 -6.51 25.96 0.02
C GLY A 32 -6.07 24.59 -0.51
N ILE A 33 -6.84 24.00 -1.42
CA ILE A 33 -6.54 22.66 -1.96
C ILE A 33 -5.34 22.68 -2.91
N VAL A 34 -5.28 23.65 -3.83
CA VAL A 34 -4.20 23.75 -4.82
C VAL A 34 -2.86 24.05 -4.15
N SER A 35 -2.84 24.87 -3.09
CA SER A 35 -1.63 25.18 -2.34
C SER A 35 -1.21 24.09 -1.34
N ALA A 36 -2.11 23.16 -0.98
CA ALA A 36 -1.86 22.20 0.08
C ALA A 36 -0.61 21.35 -0.16
N ALA A 37 -0.45 20.76 -1.35
CA ALA A 37 0.69 19.90 -1.65
C ALA A 37 2.04 20.63 -1.53
N ASP A 38 2.11 21.87 -2.02
CA ASP A 38 3.32 22.70 -1.98
C ASP A 38 3.68 23.11 -0.54
N LEU A 39 2.68 23.53 0.24
CA LEU A 39 2.87 23.91 1.64
C LEU A 39 3.27 22.72 2.51
N ILE A 40 2.63 21.55 2.31
CA ILE A 40 3.01 20.31 2.99
C ILE A 40 4.41 19.88 2.57
N GLY A 41 4.84 20.12 1.33
CA GLY A 41 6.19 19.82 0.86
C GLY A 41 7.28 20.72 1.46
N LYS A 42 6.96 21.98 1.76
CA LYS A 42 7.94 23.00 2.21
C LYS A 42 8.05 23.16 3.73
N VAL A 43 7.01 22.78 4.48
CA VAL A 43 6.99 22.98 5.92
C VAL A 43 8.07 22.16 6.64
N ASN A 44 8.55 22.62 7.80
CA ASN A 44 9.46 21.82 8.63
C ASN A 44 8.72 20.63 9.31
N GLU A 45 9.47 19.66 9.82
CA GLU A 45 8.91 18.45 10.43
C GLU A 45 8.11 18.72 11.72
N GLN A 46 8.49 19.74 12.50
CA GLN A 46 7.82 20.05 13.77
C GLN A 46 6.40 20.59 13.53
N ASP A 47 6.28 21.53 12.59
CA ASP A 47 4.99 22.09 12.19
C ASP A 47 4.14 21.04 11.47
N LEU A 48 4.75 20.19 10.64
CA LEU A 48 4.03 19.08 10.00
C LEU A 48 3.47 18.10 11.04
N ALA A 49 4.23 17.76 12.08
CA ALA A 49 3.76 16.85 13.14
C ALA A 49 2.51 17.38 13.86
N VAL A 50 2.35 18.70 13.99
CA VAL A 50 1.15 19.32 14.59
C VAL A 50 -0.05 19.24 13.65
N TRP A 51 0.17 19.45 12.34
CA TRP A 51 -0.90 19.64 11.37
C TRP A 51 -1.23 18.41 10.52
N ALA A 52 -0.39 17.38 10.51
CA ALA A 52 -0.54 16.23 9.63
C ALA A 52 -1.88 15.49 9.83
N LEU A 53 -2.22 15.15 11.07
CA LEU A 53 -3.48 14.46 11.37
C LEU A 53 -4.72 15.33 11.12
N PRO A 54 -4.77 16.61 11.56
CA PRO A 54 -5.84 17.53 11.18
C PRO A 54 -6.04 17.66 9.65
N LEU A 55 -4.95 17.77 8.90
CA LEU A 55 -4.99 17.82 7.43
C LEU A 55 -5.51 16.51 6.85
N ALA A 56 -5.01 15.36 7.30
CA ALA A 56 -5.48 14.06 6.84
C ALA A 56 -6.99 13.89 7.06
N ARG A 57 -7.48 14.25 8.25
CA ARG A 57 -8.92 14.24 8.59
C ARG A 57 -9.72 15.11 7.65
N GLN A 58 -9.23 16.31 7.33
CA GLN A 58 -9.96 17.23 6.50
C GLN A 58 -9.95 16.78 5.02
N LEU A 59 -8.77 16.46 4.48
CA LEU A 59 -8.58 16.11 3.07
C LEU A 59 -9.36 14.85 2.67
N VAL A 60 -9.43 13.81 3.50
CA VAL A 60 -10.17 12.58 3.12
C VAL A 60 -11.69 12.78 3.05
N HIS A 61 -12.22 13.78 3.74
CA HIS A 61 -13.66 14.09 3.76
C HIS A 61 -14.05 15.16 2.74
N LEU A 62 -13.09 15.81 2.08
CA LEU A 62 -13.40 16.83 1.09
C LEU A 62 -14.27 16.26 -0.04
N GLN A 63 -15.21 17.05 -0.53
CA GLN A 63 -16.06 16.73 -1.66
C GLN A 63 -15.90 17.83 -2.71
N ASP A 64 -16.08 17.49 -3.98
CA ASP A 64 -16.04 18.46 -5.05
C ASP A 64 -17.37 19.25 -5.09
N VAL A 65 -17.51 20.21 -4.19
CA VAL A 65 -18.75 21.00 -4.04
C VAL A 65 -18.97 21.91 -5.24
N PHE A 66 -17.90 22.34 -5.89
CA PHE A 66 -17.91 23.34 -6.97
C PHE A 66 -17.61 22.75 -8.35
N GLU A 67 -17.52 21.43 -8.48
CA GLU A 67 -17.24 20.70 -9.74
C GLU A 67 -16.00 21.22 -10.48
N GLN A 68 -14.91 21.44 -9.73
CA GLN A 68 -13.70 22.05 -10.28
C GLN A 68 -12.79 20.99 -10.91
N PRO A 69 -12.33 21.17 -12.17
CA PRO A 69 -11.54 20.15 -12.86
C PRO A 69 -10.20 19.85 -12.17
N GLU A 70 -9.62 20.81 -11.46
CA GLU A 70 -8.37 20.65 -10.73
C GLU A 70 -8.54 20.00 -9.34
N PHE A 71 -9.77 19.82 -8.85
CA PHE A 71 -10.01 19.33 -7.49
C PHE A 71 -9.38 17.96 -7.24
N VAL A 72 -9.70 16.97 -8.08
CA VAL A 72 -9.19 15.60 -7.89
C VAL A 72 -7.67 15.55 -8.02
N PRO A 73 -7.03 16.11 -9.06
CA PRO A 73 -5.57 16.18 -9.14
C PRO A 73 -4.92 16.86 -7.93
N ALA A 74 -5.44 17.99 -7.48
CA ALA A 74 -4.87 18.75 -6.37
C ALA A 74 -5.02 18.01 -5.03
N LEU A 75 -6.19 17.41 -4.79
CA LEU A 75 -6.43 16.58 -3.62
C LEU A 75 -5.51 15.35 -3.59
N CYS A 76 -5.34 14.66 -4.72
CA CYS A 76 -4.42 13.53 -4.82
C CYS A 76 -2.98 13.97 -4.51
N ALA A 77 -2.53 15.08 -5.10
CA ALA A 77 -1.19 15.61 -4.83
C ALA A 77 -0.98 15.93 -3.35
N ALA A 78 -1.97 16.56 -2.69
CA ALA A 78 -1.91 16.88 -1.27
C ALA A 78 -1.85 15.62 -0.39
N LEU A 79 -2.71 14.64 -0.65
CA LEU A 79 -2.75 13.37 0.09
C LEU A 79 -1.45 12.56 -0.08
N VAL A 80 -0.91 12.51 -1.30
CA VAL A 80 0.35 11.80 -1.58
C VAL A 80 1.51 12.42 -0.82
N VAL A 81 1.70 13.74 -0.91
CA VAL A 81 2.79 14.43 -0.20
C VAL A 81 2.62 14.32 1.32
N LEU A 82 1.38 14.37 1.82
CA LEU A 82 1.09 14.20 3.24
C LEU A 82 1.47 12.80 3.74
N MET A 83 1.07 11.76 3.03
CA MET A 83 1.41 10.37 3.39
C MET A 83 2.90 10.07 3.23
N GLU A 84 3.56 10.66 2.23
CA GLU A 84 5.00 10.55 2.03
C GLU A 84 5.77 11.10 3.25
N ARG A 85 5.32 12.22 3.80
CA ARG A 85 6.00 12.91 4.91
C ARG A 85 5.53 12.51 6.30
N SER A 86 4.32 11.97 6.47
CA SER A 86 3.76 11.62 7.79
C SER A 86 3.23 10.18 7.84
N GLU A 87 3.83 9.37 8.72
CA GLU A 87 3.35 8.01 9.02
C GLU A 87 1.96 8.01 9.67
N GLU A 88 1.72 8.95 10.60
CA GLU A 88 0.44 9.10 11.29
C GLU A 88 -0.70 9.43 10.32
N ALA A 89 -0.45 10.29 9.34
CA ALA A 89 -1.43 10.59 8.30
C ALA A 89 -1.75 9.36 7.44
N SER A 90 -0.73 8.58 7.05
CA SER A 90 -0.94 7.33 6.31
C SER A 90 -1.78 6.32 7.10
N GLU A 91 -1.48 6.12 8.39
CA GLU A 91 -2.25 5.23 9.27
C GLU A 91 -3.71 5.67 9.38
N TYR A 92 -3.95 6.97 9.57
CA TYR A 92 -5.31 7.50 9.60
C TYR A 92 -6.05 7.26 8.28
N ILE A 93 -5.41 7.56 7.15
CA ILE A 93 -6.01 7.39 5.81
C ILE A 93 -6.34 5.92 5.53
N ILE A 94 -5.44 4.99 5.87
CA ILE A 94 -5.67 3.56 5.71
C ILE A 94 -6.87 3.09 6.54
N ARG A 95 -6.96 3.52 7.80
CA ARG A 95 -8.12 3.23 8.65
C ARG A 95 -9.41 3.80 8.10
N PHE A 96 -9.39 5.04 7.62
CA PHE A 96 -10.55 5.71 7.05
C PHE A 96 -11.15 4.97 5.84
N MET A 97 -10.35 4.28 5.03
CA MET A 97 -10.89 3.47 3.92
C MET A 97 -11.80 2.33 4.38
N SER A 98 -11.63 1.84 5.62
CA SER A 98 -12.49 0.83 6.21
C SER A 98 -13.77 1.39 6.81
N ASP A 99 -13.87 2.71 6.93
CA ASP A 99 -15.06 3.37 7.45
C ASP A 99 -16.25 3.11 6.50
N ARG A 100 -17.45 2.97 7.09
CA ARG A 100 -18.69 2.78 6.34
C ARG A 100 -19.05 4.02 5.54
N ASP A 101 -18.72 5.19 6.08
CA ASP A 101 -19.08 6.49 5.50
C ASP A 101 -18.16 6.88 4.33
N CYS A 102 -17.06 6.15 4.12
CA CYS A 102 -16.20 6.32 2.96
C CYS A 102 -16.94 5.83 1.70
N SER A 103 -17.03 6.65 0.65
CA SER A 103 -17.66 6.26 -0.61
C SER A 103 -16.77 5.31 -1.42
N LEU A 104 -17.34 4.56 -2.37
CA LEU A 104 -16.56 3.68 -3.26
C LEU A 104 -15.51 4.47 -4.06
N SER A 105 -15.91 5.59 -4.66
CA SER A 105 -14.99 6.47 -5.41
C SER A 105 -13.86 7.01 -4.53
N ARG A 106 -14.16 7.38 -3.28
CA ARG A 106 -13.15 7.84 -2.32
C ARG A 106 -12.17 6.72 -1.98
N ARG A 107 -12.63 5.48 -1.76
CA ARG A 107 -11.73 4.33 -1.50
C ARG A 107 -10.77 4.09 -2.66
N VAL A 108 -11.28 4.07 -3.89
CA VAL A 108 -10.44 3.88 -5.09
C VAL A 108 -9.40 5.01 -5.22
N LEU A 109 -9.80 6.27 -4.99
CA LEU A 109 -8.88 7.41 -5.00
C LEU A 109 -7.80 7.29 -3.92
N LEU A 110 -8.16 6.90 -2.70
CA LEU A 110 -7.22 6.74 -1.60
C LEU A 110 -6.23 5.59 -1.84
N LEU A 111 -6.68 4.49 -2.45
CA LEU A 111 -5.81 3.39 -2.87
C LEU A 111 -4.82 3.84 -3.95
N GLU A 112 -5.26 4.64 -4.92
CA GLU A 112 -4.37 5.22 -5.93
C GLU A 112 -3.35 6.18 -5.29
N CYS A 113 -3.77 7.02 -4.35
CA CYS A 113 -2.86 7.90 -3.61
C CYS A 113 -1.84 7.09 -2.79
N LEU A 114 -2.25 6.00 -2.16
CA LEU A 114 -1.35 5.10 -1.44
C LEU A 114 -0.32 4.48 -2.39
N ARG A 115 -0.76 3.97 -3.55
CA ARG A 115 0.14 3.42 -4.56
C ARG A 115 1.19 4.45 -5.00
N GLN A 116 0.77 5.67 -5.35
CA GLN A 116 1.69 6.74 -5.74
C GLN A 116 2.66 7.12 -4.62
N THR A 117 2.17 7.18 -3.38
CA THR A 117 3.02 7.45 -2.20
C THR A 117 4.11 6.40 -2.06
N VAL A 118 3.77 5.13 -2.21
CA VAL A 118 4.73 4.03 -2.05
C VAL A 118 5.80 4.08 -3.13
N HIS A 119 5.44 4.39 -4.38
CA HIS A 119 6.42 4.62 -5.45
C HIS A 119 7.40 5.75 -5.09
N ARG A 120 6.90 6.90 -4.61
CA ARG A 120 7.77 8.01 -4.18
C ARG A 120 8.68 7.62 -3.02
N LEU A 121 8.14 6.95 -2.01
CA LEU A 121 8.92 6.47 -0.87
C LEU A 121 10.01 5.46 -1.28
N ASN A 122 9.78 4.71 -2.35
CA ASN A 122 10.75 3.76 -2.88
C ASN A 122 11.89 4.44 -3.67
N GLU A 123 11.66 5.64 -4.21
CA GLU A 123 12.69 6.45 -4.88
C GLU A 123 13.55 7.23 -3.88
N LEU A 124 13.03 7.47 -2.68
CA LEU A 124 13.73 8.26 -1.65
C LEU A 124 14.66 7.40 -0.79
N PRO A 125 15.91 7.86 -0.56
CA PRO A 125 16.80 7.18 0.38
C PRO A 125 16.25 7.30 1.80
N ALA A 126 16.42 6.23 2.57
CA ALA A 126 16.15 6.24 4.01
C ALA A 126 16.92 7.38 4.70
N PRO A 127 16.28 8.17 5.60
CA PRO A 127 17.01 9.11 6.43
C PRO A 127 18.07 8.37 7.27
N ALA A 128 19.24 8.99 7.42
CA ALA A 128 20.26 8.48 8.32
C ALA A 128 19.67 8.40 9.73
N ARG A 129 19.58 7.20 10.30
CA ARG A 129 19.14 7.04 11.69
C ARG A 129 20.20 7.63 12.60
N GLU A 130 19.92 8.79 13.19
CA GLU A 130 20.61 9.21 14.41
C GLU A 130 20.35 8.15 15.48
N LYS A 131 21.40 7.73 16.20
CA LYS A 131 21.31 6.69 17.22
C LYS A 131 20.40 7.19 18.35
N GLU A 132 19.12 6.83 18.33
CA GLU A 132 18.24 7.08 19.47
C GLU A 132 18.71 6.24 20.67
N HIS A 133 19.07 6.95 21.76
CA HIS A 133 19.27 6.36 23.07
C HIS A 133 17.95 5.76 23.56
N THR A 134 17.92 4.44 23.74
CA THR A 134 16.78 3.71 24.30
C THR A 134 16.49 4.16 25.73
N VAL A 135 15.41 4.92 25.92
CA VAL A 135 14.79 5.13 27.23
C VAL A 135 13.67 4.09 27.37
N SER A 136 13.95 3.05 28.14
CA SER A 136 12.99 2.00 28.50
C SER A 136 11.90 2.57 29.42
N ARG A 137 10.62 2.46 29.02
CA ARG A 137 9.47 2.61 29.92
C ARG A 137 8.87 1.24 30.25
N PRO A 138 8.49 0.98 31.51
CA PRO A 138 7.89 -0.28 31.92
C PRO A 138 6.36 -0.23 31.81
N SER A 139 5.76 -1.09 30.99
CA SER A 139 4.32 -1.38 31.04
C SER A 139 4.04 -2.67 30.27
N GLY A 140 3.60 -3.71 30.98
CA GLY A 140 3.40 -5.08 30.50
C GLY A 140 2.17 -5.28 29.61
N THR A 141 2.14 -4.63 28.45
CA THR A 141 1.25 -4.99 27.36
C THR A 141 2.14 -5.42 26.21
N VAL A 142 2.08 -6.69 25.82
CA VAL A 142 2.76 -7.19 24.62
C VAL A 142 2.05 -6.60 23.41
N VAL A 143 2.43 -5.37 23.07
CA VAL A 143 2.23 -4.83 21.73
C VAL A 143 3.23 -5.57 20.86
N TRP A 144 2.79 -6.18 19.77
CA TRP A 144 3.64 -6.70 18.71
C TRP A 144 4.34 -5.54 17.99
N THR A 145 5.13 -4.73 18.70
CA THR A 145 6.17 -3.94 18.08
C THR A 145 7.28 -4.92 17.76
N SER A 146 7.30 -5.37 16.49
CA SER A 146 8.44 -6.02 15.87
C SER A 146 9.71 -5.36 16.41
N SER A 147 10.43 -6.10 17.27
CA SER A 147 11.78 -5.76 17.69
C SER A 147 12.60 -5.83 16.42
N ARG A 148 12.64 -4.70 15.70
CA ARG A 148 13.21 -4.59 14.36
C ARG A 148 14.63 -5.15 14.43
N LEU A 149 14.88 -6.19 13.65
CA LEU A 149 16.19 -6.75 13.36
C LEU A 149 17.15 -5.59 13.04
N SER A 150 17.90 -5.20 14.05
CA SER A 150 18.94 -4.18 14.00
C SER A 150 20.21 -4.84 13.48
N LEU A 151 20.20 -5.35 12.24
CA LEU A 151 21.38 -5.95 11.62
C LEU A 151 21.18 -6.07 10.09
N ALA A 152 21.35 -4.95 9.39
CA ALA A 152 21.93 -4.91 8.05
C ALA A 152 22.34 -3.47 7.75
N SER A 153 23.54 -3.30 7.21
CA SER A 153 24.12 -2.02 6.79
C SER A 153 23.12 -1.13 6.04
N SER A 154 23.03 0.14 6.44
CA SER A 154 22.18 1.19 5.87
C SER A 154 22.46 1.57 4.39
N HIS A 155 23.24 0.77 3.66
CA HIS A 155 23.51 1.00 2.25
C HIS A 155 22.37 0.42 1.41
N GLY A 156 21.54 1.30 0.84
CA GLY A 156 20.52 0.95 -0.15
C GLY A 156 19.09 0.78 0.37
N MET A 157 18.81 1.10 1.65
CA MET A 157 17.45 1.04 2.17
C MET A 157 16.65 2.29 1.75
N THR A 158 15.47 2.11 1.18
CA THR A 158 14.57 3.20 0.79
C THR A 158 13.67 3.61 1.96
N ARG A 159 13.03 4.78 1.89
CA ARG A 159 12.02 5.15 2.91
C ARG A 159 10.85 4.17 2.93
N TRP A 160 10.49 3.62 1.77
CA TRP A 160 9.49 2.57 1.67
C TRP A 160 9.86 1.35 2.52
N MET A 161 11.09 0.84 2.39
CA MET A 161 11.55 -0.32 3.18
C MET A 161 11.52 -0.08 4.70
N GLN A 162 11.50 1.17 5.18
CA GLN A 162 11.36 1.46 6.62
C GLN A 162 9.91 1.40 7.12
N ARG A 163 8.95 1.59 6.20
CA ARG A 163 7.52 1.80 6.47
C ARG A 163 6.63 0.67 5.98
N HIS A 164 7.13 -0.16 5.07
CA HIS A 164 6.32 -1.13 4.34
C HIS A 164 5.55 -2.09 5.26
N SER A 165 6.18 -2.64 6.30
CA SER A 165 5.53 -3.56 7.24
C SER A 165 4.31 -2.91 7.90
N ALA A 166 4.45 -1.66 8.37
CA ALA A 166 3.39 -0.95 9.07
C ALA A 166 2.21 -0.63 8.14
N MET A 167 2.49 -0.22 6.90
CA MET A 167 1.44 0.12 5.92
C MET A 167 0.76 -1.14 5.36
N LEU A 168 1.54 -2.16 4.96
CA LEU A 168 1.02 -3.41 4.42
C LEU A 168 0.25 -4.20 5.48
N ALA A 169 0.73 -4.29 6.72
CA ALA A 169 0.02 -5.01 7.77
C ALA A 169 -1.36 -4.40 8.05
N GLN A 170 -1.47 -3.07 8.08
CA GLN A 170 -2.76 -2.40 8.26
C GLN A 170 -3.72 -2.67 7.10
N LEU A 171 -3.25 -2.64 5.86
CA LEU A 171 -4.07 -3.02 4.72
C LEU A 171 -4.46 -4.50 4.86
N LEU A 172 -3.52 -5.42 5.00
CA LEU A 172 -3.81 -6.85 5.13
C LEU A 172 -4.79 -7.17 6.27
N ASP A 173 -4.72 -6.46 7.40
CA ASP A 173 -5.69 -6.58 8.49
C ASP A 173 -7.13 -6.26 8.03
N ILE A 174 -7.30 -5.22 7.21
CA ILE A 174 -8.59 -4.86 6.60
C ILE A 174 -9.13 -6.00 5.74
N GLY A 175 -8.27 -6.70 5.01
CA GLY A 175 -8.65 -7.81 4.12
C GLY A 175 -8.88 -9.16 4.84
N LEU A 176 -8.08 -9.46 5.86
CA LEU A 176 -8.08 -10.74 6.57
C LEU A 176 -9.03 -10.80 7.77
N HIS A 177 -9.10 -9.71 8.55
CA HIS A 177 -9.83 -9.64 9.81
C HIS A 177 -10.99 -8.63 9.75
N GLY A 178 -11.18 -8.00 8.59
CA GLY A 178 -12.33 -7.16 8.33
C GLY A 178 -13.63 -7.93 8.44
N ASP A 179 -14.65 -7.32 9.07
CA ASP A 179 -16.03 -7.82 9.02
C ASP A 179 -16.37 -8.20 7.56
N PRO A 180 -16.88 -9.41 7.26
CA PRO A 180 -17.27 -9.82 5.90
C PRO A 180 -18.33 -8.90 5.27
N ARG A 181 -18.90 -7.96 6.04
CA ARG A 181 -19.74 -6.86 5.57
C ARG A 181 -18.96 -5.61 5.11
N ARG A 182 -17.63 -5.57 5.22
CA ARG A 182 -16.81 -4.42 4.79
C ARG A 182 -16.85 -4.25 3.28
N VAL A 183 -16.95 -2.99 2.88
CA VAL A 183 -17.31 -2.55 1.52
C VAL A 183 -16.23 -2.87 0.49
N ILE A 184 -14.96 -2.95 0.91
CA ILE A 184 -13.80 -3.18 0.02
C ILE A 184 -13.87 -4.52 -0.70
N LEU A 185 -14.43 -5.56 -0.07
CA LEU A 185 -14.54 -6.90 -0.65
C LEU A 185 -15.86 -7.15 -1.39
N ARG A 186 -16.81 -6.20 -1.36
CA ARG A 186 -18.13 -6.36 -1.97
C ARG A 186 -18.19 -5.93 -3.42
N ASP A 187 -17.49 -4.84 -3.73
CA ASP A 187 -17.51 -4.22 -5.04
C ASP A 187 -16.27 -4.63 -5.85
N THR A 188 -16.48 -5.13 -7.06
CA THR A 188 -15.42 -5.62 -7.94
C THR A 188 -14.38 -4.54 -8.26
N LEU A 189 -14.80 -3.29 -8.46
CA LEU A 189 -13.90 -2.19 -8.78
C LEU A 189 -12.97 -1.88 -7.60
N THR A 190 -13.55 -1.76 -6.40
CA THR A 190 -12.80 -1.50 -5.17
C THR A 190 -11.87 -2.66 -4.83
N LEU A 191 -12.34 -3.91 -4.96
CA LEU A 191 -11.54 -5.11 -4.74
C LEU A 191 -10.36 -5.18 -5.72
N ARG A 192 -10.59 -4.85 -7.00
CA ARG A 192 -9.53 -4.79 -8.01
C ARG A 192 -8.46 -3.78 -7.60
N ALA A 193 -8.86 -2.52 -7.33
CA ALA A 193 -7.94 -1.46 -6.92
C ALA A 193 -7.16 -1.85 -5.65
N TYR A 194 -7.81 -2.56 -4.73
CA TYR A 194 -7.22 -3.00 -3.49
C TYR A 194 -6.15 -4.08 -3.70
N ILE A 195 -6.47 -5.14 -4.45
CA ILE A 195 -5.52 -6.23 -4.74
C ILE A 195 -4.36 -5.71 -5.58
N THR A 196 -4.58 -4.86 -6.60
CA THR A 196 -3.48 -4.26 -7.38
C THR A 196 -2.56 -3.43 -6.50
N THR A 197 -3.12 -2.61 -5.61
CA THR A 197 -2.32 -1.75 -4.71
C THR A 197 -1.44 -2.60 -3.80
N LEU A 198 -1.99 -3.65 -3.18
CA LEU A 198 -1.22 -4.58 -2.36
C LEU A 198 -0.13 -5.31 -3.16
N ALA A 199 -0.47 -5.79 -4.36
CA ALA A 199 0.48 -6.46 -5.25
C ALA A 199 1.67 -5.55 -5.62
N ASP A 200 1.39 -4.30 -5.98
CA ASP A 200 2.42 -3.30 -6.31
C ASP A 200 3.30 -2.99 -5.10
N MET A 201 2.71 -2.81 -3.92
CA MET A 201 3.44 -2.57 -2.67
C MET A 201 4.36 -3.75 -2.29
N LEU A 202 3.90 -5.00 -2.49
CA LEU A 202 4.73 -6.19 -2.26
C LEU A 202 5.89 -6.29 -3.26
N ALA A 203 5.64 -5.99 -4.54
CA ALA A 203 6.68 -5.98 -5.56
C ALA A 203 7.80 -4.98 -5.25
N LEU A 204 7.45 -3.80 -4.71
CA LEU A 204 8.40 -2.78 -4.25
C LEU A 204 9.11 -3.16 -2.94
N SER A 205 8.60 -4.15 -2.20
CA SER A 205 9.17 -4.64 -0.95
C SER A 205 10.16 -5.80 -1.16
N LYS A 206 10.62 -6.02 -2.38
CA LYS A 206 11.54 -7.12 -2.72
C LYS A 206 12.79 -7.10 -1.84
N ASN A 207 13.16 -8.27 -1.32
CA ASN A 207 14.27 -8.48 -0.38
C ASN A 207 14.06 -7.93 1.03
N ALA A 208 12.86 -7.45 1.40
CA ALA A 208 12.58 -7.11 2.79
C ALA A 208 12.56 -8.38 3.67
N PRO A 209 13.10 -8.33 4.89
CA PRO A 209 13.28 -9.52 5.74
C PRO A 209 11.96 -10.16 6.20
N ASP A 210 10.91 -9.36 6.32
CA ASP A 210 9.56 -9.76 6.72
C ASP A 210 8.60 -9.90 5.52
N LEU A 211 9.11 -9.78 4.28
CA LEU A 211 8.31 -9.89 3.06
C LEU A 211 7.48 -11.17 3.03
N TRP A 212 8.04 -12.30 3.48
CA TRP A 212 7.32 -13.56 3.51
C TRP A 212 6.06 -13.52 4.37
N GLN A 213 6.12 -12.90 5.55
CA GLN A 213 4.96 -12.82 6.44
C GLN A 213 3.84 -12.00 5.80
N LEU A 214 4.19 -10.90 5.12
CA LEU A 214 3.26 -10.05 4.39
C LEU A 214 2.68 -10.77 3.16
N CYS A 215 3.52 -11.44 2.37
CA CYS A 215 3.09 -12.25 1.23
C CYS A 215 2.18 -13.39 1.65
N ARG A 216 2.47 -14.07 2.76
CA ARG A 216 1.63 -15.14 3.31
C ARG A 216 0.24 -14.61 3.65
N GLY A 217 0.16 -13.50 4.41
CA GLY A 217 -1.13 -12.86 4.71
C GLY A 217 -1.90 -12.47 3.45
N PHE A 218 -1.21 -11.96 2.43
CA PHE A 218 -1.84 -11.64 1.15
C PHE A 218 -2.34 -12.89 0.40
N VAL A 219 -1.55 -13.96 0.36
CA VAL A 219 -1.96 -15.25 -0.22
C VAL A 219 -3.17 -15.80 0.51
N ASP A 220 -3.17 -15.81 1.84
CA ASP A 220 -4.29 -16.29 2.66
C ASP A 220 -5.58 -15.48 2.39
N MET A 221 -5.45 -14.18 2.07
CA MET A 221 -6.57 -13.33 1.63
C MET A 221 -7.06 -13.67 0.21
N LEU A 222 -6.16 -14.00 -0.72
CA LEU A 222 -6.49 -14.32 -2.11
C LEU A 222 -7.10 -15.72 -2.27
N MET A 223 -6.69 -16.68 -1.46
CA MET A 223 -7.05 -18.10 -1.59
C MET A 223 -8.58 -18.35 -1.61
N PRO A 224 -9.41 -17.72 -0.75
CA PRO A 224 -10.86 -17.84 -0.80
C PRO A 224 -11.49 -17.23 -2.06
N LEU A 225 -10.86 -16.21 -2.66
CA LEU A 225 -11.40 -15.48 -3.81
C LEU A 225 -11.26 -16.22 -5.15
N ARG A 226 -10.51 -17.33 -5.17
CA ARG A 226 -10.26 -18.15 -6.37
C ARG A 226 -11.51 -18.75 -7.00
N TYR A 227 -12.56 -18.94 -6.21
CA TYR A 227 -13.84 -19.50 -6.65
C TYR A 227 -14.94 -18.43 -6.75
N HIS A 228 -14.54 -17.15 -6.84
CA HIS A 228 -15.49 -16.06 -6.95
C HIS A 228 -16.23 -16.12 -8.30
N PRO A 229 -17.56 -15.89 -8.35
CA PRO A 229 -18.35 -16.04 -9.58
C PRO A 229 -18.01 -15.01 -10.68
N SER A 230 -17.43 -13.87 -10.29
CA SER A 230 -16.98 -12.86 -11.26
C SER A 230 -15.59 -13.18 -11.80
N LEU A 231 -15.49 -13.36 -13.12
CA LEU A 231 -14.22 -13.52 -13.83
C LEU A 231 -13.22 -12.40 -13.56
N GLU A 232 -13.71 -11.18 -13.40
CA GLU A 232 -12.87 -10.00 -13.12
C GLU A 232 -12.15 -10.12 -11.78
N VAL A 233 -12.77 -10.80 -10.82
CA VAL A 233 -12.17 -11.09 -9.52
C VAL A 233 -11.14 -12.22 -9.65
N ILE A 234 -11.45 -13.27 -10.42
CA ILE A 234 -10.49 -14.35 -10.72
C ILE A 234 -9.24 -13.78 -11.42
N GLU A 235 -9.44 -12.92 -12.42
CA GLU A 235 -8.37 -12.25 -13.16
C GLU A 235 -7.43 -11.50 -12.22
N ILE A 236 -7.98 -10.72 -11.27
CA ILE A 236 -7.14 -9.96 -10.34
C ILE A 236 -6.49 -10.84 -9.27
N VAL A 237 -7.12 -11.96 -8.88
CA VAL A 237 -6.51 -12.95 -7.99
C VAL A 237 -5.29 -13.60 -8.65
N LEU A 238 -5.35 -13.91 -9.95
CA LEU A 238 -4.20 -14.42 -10.72
C LEU A 238 -3.05 -13.41 -10.74
N VAL A 239 -3.36 -12.12 -10.94
CA VAL A 239 -2.37 -11.03 -10.85
C VAL A 239 -1.74 -10.98 -9.45
N GLY A 240 -2.54 -11.08 -8.39
CA GLY A 240 -2.08 -11.10 -7.00
C GLY A 240 -1.10 -12.25 -6.71
N PHE A 241 -1.43 -13.48 -7.10
CA PHE A 241 -0.51 -14.61 -6.95
C PHE A 241 0.77 -14.45 -7.77
N THR A 242 0.67 -13.87 -8.98
CA THR A 242 1.83 -13.64 -9.85
C THR A 242 2.79 -12.65 -9.21
N ALA A 243 2.26 -11.58 -8.59
CA ALA A 243 3.05 -10.60 -7.87
C ALA A 243 3.79 -11.23 -6.67
N VAL A 244 3.13 -12.11 -5.91
CA VAL A 244 3.78 -12.84 -4.79
C VAL A 244 4.91 -13.73 -5.31
N ALA A 245 4.62 -14.61 -6.28
CA ALA A 245 5.61 -15.53 -6.82
C ALA A 245 6.84 -14.81 -7.40
N SER A 246 6.63 -13.62 -7.99
CA SER A 246 7.69 -12.80 -8.57
C SER A 246 8.50 -11.99 -7.55
N SER A 247 7.91 -11.71 -6.38
CA SER A 247 8.53 -10.87 -5.33
C SER A 247 9.39 -11.68 -4.37
N LEU A 248 9.07 -12.95 -4.16
CA LEU A 248 9.77 -13.80 -3.21
C LEU A 248 11.14 -14.27 -3.71
N ASN A 249 12.14 -14.23 -2.83
CA ASN A 249 13.39 -14.95 -3.01
C ASN A 249 13.19 -16.44 -2.67
N ALA A 250 13.35 -17.32 -3.65
CA ALA A 250 13.12 -18.76 -3.48
C ALA A 250 14.00 -19.39 -2.38
N ASN A 251 15.23 -18.90 -2.21
CA ASN A 251 16.18 -19.44 -1.24
C ASN A 251 15.77 -19.12 0.20
N ALA A 252 15.12 -17.98 0.41
CA ALA A 252 14.71 -17.51 1.73
C ALA A 252 13.27 -17.94 2.10
N HIS A 253 12.45 -18.30 1.12
CA HIS A 253 11.01 -18.43 1.29
C HIS A 253 10.46 -19.75 0.77
N ALA A 254 11.17 -20.85 0.99
CA ALA A 254 10.79 -22.20 0.53
C ALA A 254 9.38 -22.62 1.02
N ASP A 255 8.91 -22.09 2.15
CA ASP A 255 7.55 -22.31 2.67
C ASP A 255 6.44 -21.97 1.65
N PHE A 256 6.72 -21.08 0.69
CA PHE A 256 5.78 -20.76 -0.38
C PHE A 256 5.42 -21.97 -1.25
N LEU A 257 6.30 -22.98 -1.34
CA LEU A 257 6.03 -24.23 -2.05
C LEU A 257 4.76 -24.94 -1.53
N GLY A 258 4.40 -24.75 -0.26
CA GLY A 258 3.15 -25.28 0.30
C GLY A 258 1.89 -24.71 -0.37
N TYR A 259 1.95 -23.50 -0.91
CA TYR A 259 0.85 -22.86 -1.64
C TYR A 259 0.88 -23.16 -3.15
N VAL A 260 2.04 -23.52 -3.70
CA VAL A 260 2.21 -23.77 -5.15
C VAL A 260 1.28 -24.89 -5.62
N ARG A 261 1.20 -26.01 -4.90
CA ARG A 261 0.34 -27.14 -5.28
C ARG A 261 -1.16 -26.77 -5.30
N PRO A 262 -1.75 -26.20 -4.24
CA PRO A 262 -3.14 -25.74 -4.27
C PRO A 262 -3.44 -24.71 -5.37
N ILE A 263 -2.47 -23.87 -5.75
CA ILE A 263 -2.63 -22.90 -6.84
C ILE A 263 -2.57 -23.63 -8.19
N HIS A 264 -1.61 -24.52 -8.37
CA HIS A 264 -1.46 -25.34 -9.58
C HIS A 264 -2.71 -26.17 -9.87
N ASP A 265 -3.24 -26.90 -8.88
CA ASP A 265 -4.43 -27.74 -9.03
C ASP A 265 -5.66 -26.90 -9.46
N TRP A 266 -5.77 -25.68 -8.93
CA TRP A 266 -6.80 -24.73 -9.35
C TRP A 266 -6.58 -24.20 -10.77
N LEU A 267 -5.35 -23.83 -11.13
CA LEU A 267 -5.01 -23.37 -12.48
C LEU A 267 -5.32 -24.41 -13.55
N THR A 268 -5.05 -25.69 -13.27
CA THR A 268 -5.38 -26.77 -14.20
C THR A 268 -6.88 -26.86 -14.45
N GLY A 269 -7.71 -26.69 -13.42
CA GLY A 269 -9.17 -26.68 -13.58
C GLY A 269 -9.68 -25.48 -14.39
N LEU A 270 -9.00 -24.32 -14.32
CA LEU A 270 -9.39 -23.14 -15.11
C LEU A 270 -9.19 -23.33 -16.61
N PHE A 271 -8.23 -24.15 -17.04
CA PHE A 271 -8.01 -24.43 -18.47
C PHE A 271 -9.17 -25.22 -19.10
N ASP A 272 -9.88 -26.01 -18.30
CA ASP A 272 -11.00 -26.83 -18.75
C ASP A 272 -12.31 -26.03 -18.84
N GLU A 273 -12.33 -24.79 -18.35
CA GLU A 273 -13.51 -23.93 -18.40
C GLU A 273 -13.62 -23.18 -19.74
N PRO A 274 -14.84 -22.96 -20.27
CA PRO A 274 -15.06 -22.22 -21.52
C PRO A 274 -14.56 -20.76 -21.45
N MET A 275 -14.30 -20.25 -20.24
CA MET A 275 -13.80 -18.90 -19.97
C MET A 275 -12.26 -18.81 -19.96
N ALA A 276 -11.55 -19.94 -20.09
CA ALA A 276 -10.09 -20.03 -20.09
C ALA A 276 -9.42 -19.06 -21.07
N ALA A 277 -10.01 -18.89 -22.27
CA ALA A 277 -9.44 -18.04 -23.32
C ALA A 277 -9.25 -16.57 -22.88
N ARG A 278 -10.13 -16.04 -22.03
CA ARG A 278 -10.02 -14.67 -21.52
C ARG A 278 -8.94 -14.54 -20.45
N LEU A 279 -8.79 -15.56 -19.61
CA LEU A 279 -7.83 -15.58 -18.49
C LEU A 279 -6.45 -16.12 -18.92
N GLN A 280 -6.33 -16.63 -20.15
CA GLN A 280 -5.13 -17.27 -20.67
C GLN A 280 -3.84 -16.47 -20.41
N PRO A 281 -3.78 -15.14 -20.65
CA PRO A 281 -2.56 -14.38 -20.38
C PRO A 281 -2.13 -14.43 -18.90
N GLN A 282 -3.09 -14.29 -17.99
CA GLN A 282 -2.85 -14.26 -16.55
C GLN A 282 -2.51 -15.66 -16.02
N ILE A 283 -3.16 -16.70 -16.54
CA ILE A 283 -2.83 -18.10 -16.19
C ILE A 283 -1.40 -18.44 -16.63
N VAL A 284 -1.02 -18.07 -17.85
CA VAL A 284 0.34 -18.29 -18.37
C VAL A 284 1.37 -17.51 -17.55
N ALA A 285 1.09 -16.25 -17.22
CA ALA A 285 1.97 -15.43 -16.40
C ALA A 285 2.20 -16.04 -15.00
N LEU A 286 1.13 -16.50 -14.34
CA LEU A 286 1.25 -17.16 -13.05
C LEU A 286 2.01 -18.48 -13.15
N GLY A 287 1.69 -19.31 -14.14
CA GLY A 287 2.41 -20.58 -14.38
C GLY A 287 3.91 -20.38 -14.59
N ALA A 288 4.29 -19.36 -15.38
CA ALA A 288 5.70 -18.99 -15.58
C ALA A 288 6.37 -18.51 -14.29
N ALA A 289 5.69 -17.68 -13.49
CA ALA A 289 6.22 -17.18 -12.22
C ALA A 289 6.42 -18.30 -11.20
N LEU A 290 5.44 -19.21 -11.07
CA LEU A 290 5.53 -20.37 -10.17
C LEU A 290 6.66 -21.32 -10.59
N ARG A 291 6.78 -21.59 -11.90
CA ARG A 291 7.86 -22.42 -12.43
C ARG A 291 9.23 -21.82 -12.13
N ALA A 292 9.41 -20.53 -12.41
CA ALA A 292 10.66 -19.83 -12.14
C ALA A 292 11.00 -19.78 -10.64
N PHE A 293 9.99 -19.75 -9.77
CA PHE A 293 10.18 -19.86 -8.32
C PHE A 293 10.67 -21.26 -7.93
N SER A 294 10.00 -22.32 -8.41
CA SER A 294 10.35 -23.71 -8.12
C SER A 294 11.74 -24.08 -8.60
N GLU A 295 12.09 -23.74 -9.86
CA GLU A 295 13.42 -24.01 -10.43
C GLU A 295 14.55 -23.38 -9.58
N LYS A 296 14.35 -22.13 -9.10
CA LYS A 296 15.32 -21.47 -8.21
C LYS A 296 15.43 -22.14 -6.84
N ALA A 297 14.30 -22.62 -6.30
CA ALA A 297 14.29 -23.33 -5.02
C ALA A 297 15.03 -24.68 -5.13
N GLU A 298 14.78 -25.44 -6.20
CA GLU A 298 15.46 -26.70 -6.49
C GLU A 298 16.97 -26.50 -6.67
N ASP A 299 17.38 -25.52 -7.49
CA ASP A 299 18.79 -25.15 -7.66
C ASP A 299 19.48 -24.81 -6.33
N SER A 300 18.78 -24.10 -5.43
CA SER A 300 19.31 -23.75 -4.13
C SER A 300 19.49 -24.97 -3.24
N LEU A 301 18.53 -25.89 -3.26
CA LEU A 301 18.60 -27.15 -2.50
C LEU A 301 19.75 -28.03 -3.00
N HIS A 302 19.90 -28.18 -4.33
CA HIS A 302 21.02 -28.92 -4.91
C HIS A 302 22.37 -28.34 -4.48
N ARG A 303 22.55 -27.02 -4.57
CA ARG A 303 23.79 -26.36 -4.09
C ARG A 303 24.04 -26.54 -2.60
N MET A 304 22.99 -26.65 -1.78
CA MET A 304 23.13 -26.92 -0.34
C MET A 304 23.56 -28.37 -0.10
N LEU A 305 23.00 -29.33 -0.83
CA LEU A 305 23.40 -30.74 -0.76
C LEU A 305 24.85 -30.94 -1.22
N ASP A 306 25.24 -30.34 -2.35
CA ASP A 306 26.61 -30.42 -2.87
C ASP A 306 27.65 -29.87 -1.87
N ARG A 307 27.29 -28.86 -1.06
CA ARG A 307 28.17 -28.33 -0.01
C ARG A 307 28.32 -29.28 1.17
N LEU A 308 27.25 -29.99 1.52
CA LEU A 308 27.26 -30.96 2.62
C LEU A 308 28.09 -32.21 2.25
N ASP A 309 28.07 -32.62 0.98
CA ASP A 309 28.85 -33.76 0.48
C ASP A 309 30.36 -33.46 0.34
N VAL A 310 30.76 -32.18 0.26
CA VAL A 310 32.18 -31.77 0.20
C VAL A 310 32.79 -31.59 1.60
N GLU A 311 31.96 -31.44 2.64
CA GLU A 311 32.39 -31.32 4.04
C GLU A 311 32.43 -32.67 4.79
N SER A 312 32.02 -33.77 4.15
CA SER A 312 32.09 -35.17 4.65
C SER A 312 33.30 -35.93 4.12
#